data_AF-A0A968FTQ0-F1
#
_entry.id   AF-A0A968FTQ0-F1
#
_cell.length_a   1.000
_cell.length_b   1.000
_cell.length_c   1.000
_cell.angle_alpha   90.00
_cell.angle_beta   90.00
_cell.angle_gamma   90.00
#
_symmetry.space_group_name_H-M   'P 1'
#
loop_
_entity.id
_entity.type
_entity.pdbx_description
1 polymer ?
#
loop_
_entity_poly.entity_id
_entity_poly.type
_entity_poly.pdbx_seq_one_letter_code
_entity_poly.pdbx_strand_id
1 'polypeptide(L)' 'AIALYLQAAEQAPEEALILTGLGLAYLRQEDLVTARQHLQRAVRLDGDYFFSRLGLSYIHLNQGNYDRSLAHARTSFEL' A
#
# COMPACT_ATOMS: atom_id res chain seq x y z
N ALA A 1 9.49 4.75 -11.63
CA ALA A 1 9.38 3.97 -10.39
C ALA A 1 8.68 2.62 -10.60
N ILE A 2 7.47 2.59 -11.21
CA ILE A 2 6.70 1.34 -11.39
C ILE A 2 7.51 0.24 -12.08
N ALA A 3 8.10 0.52 -13.26
CA ALA A 3 8.88 -0.49 -14.00
C ALA A 3 10.02 -1.11 -13.18
N LEU A 4 10.73 -0.31 -12.38
CA LEU A 4 11.79 -0.79 -11.50
C LEU A 4 11.26 -1.73 -10.41
N TYR A 5 10.14 -1.36 -9.79
CA TYR A 5 9.54 -2.21 -8.77
C TYR A 5 8.92 -3.48 -9.35
N LEU A 6 8.40 -3.45 -10.58
CA LEU A 6 7.92 -4.66 -11.27
C LEU A 6 9.08 -5.63 -11.53
N GLN A 7 10.21 -5.14 -12.03
CA GLN A 7 11.41 -5.96 -12.20
C GLN A 7 11.90 -6.53 -10.85
N ALA A 8 11.86 -5.73 -9.78
CA ALA A 8 12.21 -6.21 -8.45
C ALA A 8 11.22 -7.29 -7.95
N ALA A 9 9.93 -7.14 -8.24
CA ALA A 9 8.89 -8.10 -7.88
C ALA A 9 8.98 -9.41 -8.69
N GLU A 10 9.57 -9.42 -9.89
CA GLU A 10 9.87 -10.67 -10.61
C GLU A 10 10.88 -11.53 -9.84
N GLN A 11 11.83 -10.91 -9.15
CA GLN A 11 12.86 -11.59 -8.36
C GLN A 11 12.36 -11.93 -6.94
N ALA A 12 11.50 -11.07 -6.38
CA ALA A 12 10.96 -11.22 -5.03
C ALA A 12 9.48 -10.82 -4.99
N PRO A 13 8.56 -11.69 -5.46
CA PRO A 13 7.14 -11.35 -5.65
C PRO A 13 6.34 -11.17 -4.35
N GLU A 14 6.88 -11.66 -3.24
CA GLU A 14 6.27 -11.58 -1.90
C GLU A 14 7.10 -10.73 -0.93
N GLU A 15 7.85 -9.77 -1.47
CA GLU A 15 8.59 -8.82 -0.66
C GLU A 15 7.72 -7.61 -0.34
N ALA A 16 7.42 -7.39 0.96
CA ALA A 16 6.49 -6.37 1.41
C ALA A 16 6.92 -4.95 1.02
N LEU A 17 8.22 -4.66 1.08
CA LEU A 17 8.76 -3.34 0.71
C LEU A 17 8.59 -3.04 -0.79
N ILE A 18 8.80 -4.04 -1.65
CA ILE A 18 8.63 -3.90 -3.10
C ILE A 18 7.16 -3.68 -3.44
N LEU A 19 6.27 -4.47 -2.84
CA LEU A 19 4.82 -4.32 -3.01
C LEU A 19 4.32 -2.97 -2.48
N THR A 20 4.88 -2.47 -1.37
CA THR A 20 4.59 -1.11 -0.90
C THR A 20 5.03 -0.07 -1.92
N GLY A 21 6.23 -0.22 -2.48
CA GLY A 21 6.76 0.65 -3.53
C GLY A 21 5.87 0.71 -4.77
N LEU A 22 5.37 -0.44 -5.24
CA LEU A 22 4.38 -0.51 -6.32
C LEU A 22 3.09 0.21 -5.94
N GLY A 23 2.54 -0.10 -4.77
CA GLY A 23 1.33 0.51 -4.24
C GLY A 23 1.38 2.03 -4.24
N LEU A 24 2.44 2.61 -3.64
CA LEU A 24 2.65 4.05 -3.59
C LEU A 24 2.91 4.66 -4.97
N ALA A 25 3.57 3.92 -5.87
CA ALA A 25 3.81 4.40 -7.22
C ALA A 25 2.53 4.47 -8.06
N TYR A 26 1.63 3.50 -7.92
CA TYR A 26 0.30 3.54 -8.55
C TYR A 26 -0.61 4.60 -7.92
N LEU A 27 -0.50 4.86 -6.62
CA LEU A 27 -1.20 6.01 -6.00
C LEU A 27 -0.83 7.34 -6.66
N ARG A 28 0.45 7.56 -6.95
CA ARG A 28 0.89 8.78 -7.65
C ARG A 28 0.36 8.88 -9.08
N GLN A 29 -0.03 7.76 -9.68
CA GLN A 29 -0.65 7.70 -11.00
C GLN A 29 -2.18 7.72 -10.93
N GLU A 30 -2.76 7.93 -9.75
CA GLU A 30 -4.20 7.89 -9.47
C GLU A 30 -4.88 6.55 -9.79
N ASP A 31 -4.11 5.49 -10.05
CA ASP A 31 -4.62 4.13 -10.19
C ASP A 31 -4.86 3.52 -8.80
N LEU A 32 -5.96 3.93 -8.18
CA LEU A 32 -6.35 3.53 -6.84
C LEU A 32 -6.68 2.03 -6.75
N VAL A 33 -7.03 1.38 -7.85
CA VAL A 33 -7.38 -0.04 -7.89
C VAL A 33 -6.11 -0.88 -7.79
N THR A 34 -5.15 -0.65 -8.68
CA THR A 34 -3.88 -1.38 -8.70
C THR A 34 -3.06 -1.06 -7.44
N ALA A 35 -3.05 0.20 -7.00
CA ALA A 35 -2.41 0.59 -5.76
C ALA A 35 -2.92 -0.22 -4.55
N ARG A 36 -4.25 -0.35 -4.43
CA ARG A 36 -4.87 -1.09 -3.33
C ARG A 36 -4.45 -2.55 -3.33
N GLN A 37 -4.42 -3.20 -4.48
CA GLN A 37 -4.06 -4.62 -4.57
C GLN A 37 -2.65 -4.87 -4.03
N HIS A 38 -1.68 -4.05 -4.43
CA HIS A 38 -0.31 -4.17 -3.95
C HIS A 38 -0.17 -3.83 -2.47
N LEU A 39 -0.79 -2.73 -2.00
CA LEU A 39 -0.73 -2.32 -0.60
C LEU A 39 -1.42 -3.34 0.33
N GLN A 40 -2.54 -3.92 -0.10
CA GLN A 40 -3.22 -4.99 0.66
C GLN A 40 -2.34 -6.24 0.78
N ARG A 41 -1.61 -6.60 -0.28
CA ARG A 41 -0.69 -7.74 -0.23
C ARG A 41 0.51 -7.43 0.67
N ALA A 42 1.06 -6.21 0.58
CA ALA A 42 2.13 -5.77 1.46
C ALA A 42 1.73 -5.80 2.94
N VAL A 43 0.55 -5.27 3.31
CA VAL A 43 0.05 -5.33 4.70
C VAL A 43 -0.19 -6.77 5.18
N ARG A 44 -0.53 -7.71 4.28
CA ARG A 44 -0.64 -9.13 4.67
C ARG A 44 0.70 -9.78 4.97
N LEU A 45 1.77 -9.33 4.30
CA LEU A 45 3.13 -9.88 4.46
C LEU A 45 3.86 -9.22 5.62
N ASP A 46 3.76 -7.90 5.72
CA ASP A 46 4.26 -7.10 6.82
C ASP A 46 3.16 -6.14 7.27
N GLY A 47 2.50 -6.55 8.35
CA GLY A 47 1.45 -5.77 8.97
C GLY A 47 1.95 -4.51 9.64
N ASP A 48 3.22 -4.35 9.95
CA ASP A 48 3.69 -3.23 10.78
C ASP A 48 4.31 -2.12 9.94
N TYR A 49 4.51 -2.36 8.63
CA TYR A 49 5.08 -1.36 7.74
C TYR A 49 4.15 -0.17 7.49
N PHE A 50 4.48 0.93 8.17
CA PHE A 50 3.75 2.20 8.18
C PHE A 50 3.26 2.65 6.80
N PHE A 51 4.15 2.72 5.80
CA PHE A 51 3.84 3.29 4.50
C PHE A 51 2.77 2.50 3.73
N SER A 52 2.71 1.19 3.95
CA SER A 52 1.74 0.32 3.30
C SER A 52 0.32 0.58 3.80
N ARG A 53 0.18 0.71 5.12
CA ARG A 53 -1.09 1.07 5.74
C ARG A 53 -1.51 2.51 5.47
N LEU A 54 -0.56 3.45 5.50
CA LEU A 54 -0.83 4.85 5.14
C LEU A 54 -1.40 4.96 3.72
N GLY A 55 -0.85 4.21 2.77
CA GLY A 55 -1.39 4.13 1.41
C GLY A 55 -2.83 3.63 1.38
N LEU A 56 -3.18 2.59 2.13
CA LEU A 56 -4.57 2.11 2.24
C LEU A 56 -5.49 3.13 2.91
N SER A 57 -5.03 3.80 3.97
CA SER A 57 -5.78 4.89 4.61
C SER A 57 -6.11 6.00 3.61
N TYR A 58 -5.15 6.41 2.79
CA TYR A 58 -5.34 7.42 1.75
C TYR A 58 -6.41 6.98 0.73
N ILE A 59 -6.34 5.73 0.26
CA ILE A 59 -7.35 5.17 -0.66
C ILE A 59 -8.73 5.20 -0.03
N HIS A 60 -8.86 4.80 1.23
CA HIS A 60 -10.14 4.82 1.93
C HIS A 60 -10.69 6.24 2.13
N LEU A 61 -9.83 7.24 2.41
CA LEU A 61 -10.25 8.65 2.46
C LEU A 61 -10.78 9.14 1.12
N ASN A 62 -10.07 8.85 0.03
CA ASN A 62 -10.46 9.28 -1.32
C ASN A 62 -11.83 8.70 -1.74
N GLN A 63 -12.17 7.52 -1.22
CA GLN A 63 -13.46 6.86 -1.46
C GLN A 63 -14.58 7.27 -0.49
N GLY A 64 -14.34 8.19 0.46
CA GLY A 64 -15.31 8.54 1.50
C GLY A 64 -15.53 7.43 2.55
N ASN A 65 -14.69 6.39 2.56
CA ASN A 65 -14.77 5.26 3.49
C ASN A 65 -14.01 5.58 4.79
N TYR A 66 -14.48 6.57 5.54
CA TYR A 66 -13.77 7.13 6.70
C TYR A 66 -13.49 6.10 7.82
N ASP A 67 -14.42 5.18 8.11
CA ASP A 67 -14.23 4.15 9.15
C ASP A 67 -13.03 3.23 8.85
N ARG A 68 -12.90 2.79 7.61
CA ARG A 68 -11.78 1.94 7.17
C ARG A 68 -10.47 2.72 7.16
N SER A 69 -10.51 4.00 6.79
CA SER A 69 -9.31 4.85 6.83
C SER A 69 -8.77 4.99 8.26
N LEU A 70 -9.67 5.25 9.22
CA LEU A 70 -9.34 5.37 10.64
C LEU A 70 -8.73 4.09 11.20
N ALA A 71 -9.27 2.92 10.83
CA ALA A 71 -8.70 1.64 11.24
C ALA A 71 -7.25 1.48 10.74
N HIS A 72 -6.98 1.74 9.46
CA HIS A 72 -5.63 1.66 8.91
C HIS A 72 -4.68 2.70 9.50
N ALA A 73 -5.17 3.92 9.75
CA ALA A 73 -4.35 5.02 10.28
C ALA A 73 -3.96 4.76 11.75
N ARG A 74 -4.90 4.35 12.61
CA ARG A 74 -4.62 4.08 14.03
C ARG A 74 -3.53 3.03 14.20
N THR A 75 -3.63 1.92 13.48
CA THR A 75 -2.59 0.87 13.52
C THR A 75 -1.27 1.31 12.87
N SER A 76 -1.27 2.35 12.03
CA SER A 76 -0.01 2.91 11.50
C SER A 76 0.68 3.83 12.51
N PHE A 77 -0.08 4.56 13.32
CA PHE A 77 0.43 5.59 14.23
C PHE A 77 0.67 5.10 15.67
N GLU A 78 0.20 3.90 16.01
CA GLU A 78 0.57 3.23 17.26
C GLU A 78 1.98 2.60 17.12
N LEU A 79 2.97 3.29 17.69
CA LEU A 79 4.31 2.77 18.03
C LEU A 79 4.40 2.62 19.55
#